data_AF-A0A0Q5TT60-F1
#
_entry.id   AF-A0A0Q5TT60-F1
#
_cell.length_a   1.000
_cell.length_b   1.000
_cell.length_c   1.000
_cell.angle_alpha   90.00
_cell.angle_beta   90.00
_cell.angle_gamma   90.00
#
_symmetry.space_group_name_H-M   'P 1'
#
loop_
_entity.id
_entity.type
_entity.pdbx_description
1 polymer ?
#
loop_
_entity_poly.entity_id
_entity_poly.type
_entity_poly.pdbx_seq_one_letter_code
_entity_poly.pdbx_strand_id
1 'polypeptide(L)'
;MNTNTHTTPPSDAMLLAYGEEVSELLSSSAVERWKEELWTMFGGYILALKDLGYAPNLSNTYFSFKQLLDFFENVERIRLGESSPD
;
A
#
# COMPACT_ATOMS: atom_id res chain seq x y z
N MET A 1 -28.29 -4.43 -19.98
CA MET A 1 -27.28 -5.51 -19.90
C MET A 1 -26.49 -5.23 -18.64
N ASN A 2 -26.73 -5.99 -17.59
CA ASN A 2 -26.31 -5.67 -16.23
C ASN A 2 -25.34 -6.78 -15.83
N THR A 3 -24.05 -6.60 -16.12
CA THR A 3 -23.01 -7.54 -15.67
C THR A 3 -22.76 -7.30 -14.19
N ASN A 4 -23.58 -7.93 -13.34
CA ASN A 4 -23.25 -8.08 -11.93
C ASN A 4 -22.01 -8.99 -11.86
N THR A 5 -20.83 -8.39 -11.76
CA THR A 5 -19.63 -9.08 -11.29
C THR A 5 -19.88 -9.47 -9.84
N HIS A 6 -20.49 -10.64 -9.64
CA HIS A 6 -20.61 -11.25 -8.32
C HIS A 6 -19.23 -11.76 -7.94
N THR A 7 -18.41 -10.87 -7.38
CA THR A 7 -17.17 -11.26 -6.74
C THR A 7 -17.55 -12.03 -5.49
N THR A 8 -17.38 -13.35 -5.51
CA THR A 8 -17.56 -14.20 -4.34
C THR A 8 -16.67 -13.66 -3.22
N PRO A 9 -17.18 -13.47 -1.99
CA PRO A 9 -16.35 -13.01 -0.89
C PRO A 9 -15.20 -13.99 -0.66
N PRO A 10 -14.02 -13.50 -0.25
CA PRO A 10 -12.89 -14.34 0.14
C PRO A 10 -13.32 -15.43 1.12
N SER A 11 -12.84 -16.66 0.93
CA SER A 11 -12.93 -17.67 1.98
C SER A 11 -11.98 -17.34 3.13
N ASP A 12 -12.28 -17.83 4.33
CA ASP A 12 -11.41 -17.65 5.50
C ASP A 12 -9.99 -18.14 5.25
N ALA A 13 -9.84 -19.25 4.52
CA ALA A 13 -8.54 -19.78 4.11
C ALA A 13 -7.75 -18.78 3.23
N MET A 14 -8.44 -18.06 2.34
CA MET A 14 -7.81 -17.06 1.48
C MET A 14 -7.38 -15.82 2.28
N LEU A 15 -8.22 -15.37 3.22
CA LEU A 15 -7.88 -14.26 4.10
C LEU A 15 -6.70 -14.58 5.02
N LEU A 16 -6.63 -15.82 5.54
CA LEU A 16 -5.49 -16.30 6.32
C LEU A 16 -4.21 -16.27 5.49
N ALA A 17 -4.23 -16.79 4.27
CA ALA A 17 -3.06 -16.74 3.38
C ALA A 17 -2.60 -15.31 3.09
N TYR A 18 -3.52 -14.38 2.86
CA TYR A 18 -3.17 -12.96 2.72
C TYR A 18 -2.56 -12.37 3.99
N GLY A 19 -3.09 -12.75 5.15
CA GLY A 19 -2.55 -12.34 6.46
C GLY A 19 -1.12 -12.85 6.69
N GLU A 20 -0.82 -14.07 6.26
CA GLU A 20 0.53 -14.66 6.36
C GLU A 20 1.55 -13.87 5.51
N GLU A 21 1.23 -13.59 4.25
CA GLU A 21 2.08 -12.78 3.36
C GLU A 21 2.32 -11.36 3.91
N VAL A 22 1.27 -10.72 4.43
CA VAL A 22 1.38 -9.40 5.06
C VAL A 22 2.24 -9.48 6.32
N SER A 23 2.06 -10.51 7.14
CA SER A 23 2.87 -10.73 8.34
C SER A 23 4.36 -10.89 7.99
N GLU A 24 4.67 -11.68 6.97
CA GLU A 24 6.03 -11.86 6.47
C GLU A 24 6.63 -10.52 6.00
N LEU A 25 5.91 -9.77 5.17
CA LEU A 25 6.34 -8.44 4.71
C LEU A 25 6.67 -7.51 5.89
N LEU A 26 5.81 -7.48 6.91
CA LEU A 26 5.97 -6.64 8.09
C LEU A 26 7.02 -7.15 9.09
N SER A 27 7.51 -8.38 8.92
CA SER A 27 8.62 -8.95 9.68
C SER A 27 9.99 -8.60 9.05
N SER A 28 10.00 -8.32 7.74
CA SER A 28 11.24 -8.05 6.99
C SER A 28 11.90 -6.71 7.35
N SER A 29 11.12 -5.73 7.83
CA SER A 29 11.62 -4.39 8.20
C SER A 29 10.64 -3.66 9.13
N ALA A 30 11.11 -2.58 9.74
CA ALA A 30 10.28 -1.67 10.54
C ALA A 30 9.39 -0.81 9.63
N VAL A 31 8.24 -0.37 10.15
CA VAL A 31 7.26 0.44 9.39
C VAL A 31 7.89 1.77 8.94
N GLU A 32 8.66 2.40 9.81
CA GLU A 32 9.36 3.66 9.56
C GLU A 32 10.31 3.53 8.38
N ARG A 33 11.05 2.42 8.30
CA ARG A 33 11.92 2.12 7.16
C ARG A 33 11.13 1.92 5.88
N TRP A 34 9.99 1.22 5.92
CA TRP A 34 9.12 1.09 4.74
C TRP A 34 8.63 2.45 4.23
N LYS A 35 8.23 3.36 5.14
CA LYS A 35 7.85 4.74 4.78
C LYS A 35 9.00 5.48 4.10
N GLU A 36 10.21 5.43 4.67
CA GLU A 36 11.41 6.06 4.11
C GLU A 36 11.76 5.54 2.70
N GLU A 37 11.70 4.21 2.51
CA GLU A 37 11.98 3.59 1.21
C GLU A 37 10.92 3.99 0.17
N LEU A 38 9.64 4.02 0.53
CA LEU A 38 8.58 4.48 -0.37
C LEU A 38 8.77 5.94 -0.80
N TRP A 39 9.14 6.82 0.13
CA TRP A 39 9.46 8.21 -0.19
C TRP A 39 10.68 8.31 -1.11
N THR A 40 11.71 7.49 -0.88
CA THR A 40 12.89 7.41 -1.75
C THR A 40 12.52 7.01 -3.17
N MET A 41 11.71 5.95 -3.32
CA MET A 41 11.25 5.45 -4.61
C MET A 41 10.40 6.49 -5.35
N PHE A 42 9.40 7.08 -4.67
CA PHE A 42 8.53 8.07 -5.28
C PHE A 42 9.28 9.36 -5.61
N GLY A 43 10.17 9.82 -4.72
CA GLY A 43 11.02 10.99 -4.96
C GLY A 43 11.94 10.80 -6.17
N GLY A 44 12.56 9.62 -6.29
CA GLY A 44 13.35 9.25 -7.47
C GLY A 44 12.52 9.26 -8.76
N TYR A 45 11.29 8.75 -8.72
CA TYR A 45 10.36 8.83 -9.84
C TYR A 45 10.04 10.27 -10.24
N ILE A 46 9.73 11.15 -9.29
CA ILE A 46 9.45 12.58 -9.56
C ILE A 46 10.67 13.29 -10.17
N LEU A 47 11.87 13.01 -9.66
CA LEU A 47 13.11 13.57 -10.22
C LEU A 47 13.32 13.13 -11.66
N ALA A 48 13.13 11.84 -11.97
CA ALA A 48 13.23 11.33 -13.34
C ALA A 48 12.18 11.94 -14.28
N LEU A 49 10.95 12.14 -13.80
CA LEU A 49 9.90 12.80 -14.58
C LEU A 49 10.23 14.25 -14.95
N LYS A 50 10.92 14.97 -14.07
CA LYS A 50 11.37 16.34 -14.34
C LYS A 50 12.26 16.41 -15.58
N ASP A 51 13.11 15.40 -15.77
CA ASP A 51 14.03 15.32 -16.91
C ASP A 51 13.34 14.81 -18.19
N LEU A 52 12.32 13.95 -18.05
CA LEU A 52 11.58 13.37 -19.18
C LEU A 52 10.45 14.27 -19.70
N GLY A 53 9.91 15.17 -18.89
CA GLY A 53 8.87 16.14 -19.26
C GLY A 53 7.48 15.55 -19.58
N TYR A 54 7.32 14.24 -19.50
CA TYR A 54 6.06 13.54 -19.80
C TYR A 54 5.71 12.52 -18.71
N ALA A 55 4.52 12.66 -18.12
CA ALA A 55 4.11 11.91 -16.93
C ALA A 55 2.63 11.48 -16.96
N PRO A 56 2.20 10.66 -17.94
CA PRO A 56 0.79 10.31 -18.12
C PRO A 56 0.20 9.53 -16.94
N ASN A 57 1.04 8.80 -16.20
CA ASN A 57 0.63 7.96 -15.08
C ASN A 57 0.89 8.60 -13.71
N LEU A 58 1.36 9.85 -13.64
CA LEU A 58 1.76 10.49 -12.38
C LEU A 58 0.67 10.42 -11.31
N SER A 59 -0.58 10.75 -11.67
CA SER A 59 -1.70 10.70 -10.73
C SER A 59 -1.91 9.29 -10.17
N ASN A 60 -1.91 8.27 -11.03
CA ASN A 60 -2.08 6.88 -10.60
C ASN A 60 -0.93 6.43 -9.70
N THR A 61 0.32 6.73 -10.09
CA THR A 61 1.51 6.41 -9.29
C THR A 61 1.47 7.09 -7.93
N TYR A 62 1.07 8.36 -7.86
CA TYR A 62 0.92 9.09 -6.60
C TYR A 62 -0.15 8.46 -5.70
N PHE A 63 -1.31 8.08 -6.25
CA PHE A 63 -2.35 7.43 -5.45
C PHE A 63 -1.90 6.06 -4.91
N SER A 64 -1.23 5.24 -5.72
CA SER A 64 -0.68 3.97 -5.25
C SER A 64 0.37 4.18 -4.16
N PHE A 65 1.27 5.15 -4.33
CA PHE A 65 2.26 5.53 -3.33
C PHE A 65 1.59 5.94 -2.01
N LYS A 66 0.58 6.82 -2.07
CA LYS A 66 -0.17 7.26 -0.91
C LYS A 66 -0.87 6.08 -0.20
N GLN A 67 -1.55 5.22 -0.95
CA GLN A 67 -2.25 4.05 -0.39
C GLN A 67 -1.29 3.11 0.35
N LEU A 68 -0.05 2.96 -0.13
CA LEU A 68 0.96 2.17 0.55
C LEU A 68 1.45 2.83 1.84
N LEU A 69 1.66 4.16 1.85
CA LEU A 69 1.96 4.89 3.09
C LEU A 69 0.83 4.72 4.12
N ASP A 70 -0.41 4.98 3.72
CA ASP A 70 -1.59 4.86 4.57
C ASP A 70 -1.71 3.42 5.14
N PHE A 71 -1.40 2.39 4.34
CA PHE A 71 -1.37 1.01 4.78
C PHE A 71 -0.36 0.78 5.91
N PHE A 72 0.88 1.22 5.72
CA PHE A 72 1.93 1.03 6.72
C PHE A 72 1.66 1.82 8.02
N GLU A 73 1.13 3.04 7.92
CA GLU A 73 0.69 3.81 9.09
C GLU A 73 -0.45 3.11 9.84
N ASN A 74 -1.42 2.55 9.12
CA ASN A 74 -2.51 1.80 9.74
C ASN A 74 -2.01 0.54 10.47
N VAL A 75 -1.05 -0.18 9.87
CA VAL A 75 -0.42 -1.34 10.52
C VAL A 75 0.29 -0.96 11.81
N GLU A 76 1.04 0.14 11.80
CA GLU A 76 1.73 0.66 12.99
C GLU A 76 0.74 0.97 14.12
N ARG A 77 -0.36 1.65 13.78
CA ARG A 77 -1.45 1.94 14.70
C ARG A 77 -2.09 0.67 15.29
N ILE A 78 -2.34 -0.34 14.47
CA ILE A 78 -2.84 -1.65 14.93
C ILE A 78 -1.84 -2.31 15.88
N ARG A 79 -0.53 -2.28 15.57
CA ARG A 79 0.53 -2.83 16.43
C ARG A 79 0.60 -2.13 17.80
N LEU A 80 0.32 -0.83 17.83
CA LEU A 80 0.29 -0.04 19.07
C LEU A 80 -1.00 -0.25 19.88
N GLY A 81 -1.95 -1.05 19.38
CA GLY A 81 -3.23 -1.31 20.05
C GLY A 81 -4.19 -0.12 19.95
N GLU A 82 -3.92 0.85 19.09
CA GLU A 82 -4.81 1.96 18.83
C GLU A 82 -5.90 1.49 17.85
N SER A 83 -7.10 1.24 18.37
CA SER A 83 -8.26 0.92 17.53
C SER A 83 -8.60 2.11 16.63
N SER A 84 -8.87 1.84 15.35
CA SER A 84 -9.29 2.87 14.39
C SER A 84 -10.51 3.63 14.92
N PRO A 85 -10.57 4.97 14.83
CA PRO A 85 -11.81 5.68 15.14
C PRO A 85 -12.89 5.21 14.15
N ASP A 86 -14.04 4.84 14.71
CA ASP A 86 -15.28 4.46 14.01
C ASP A 86 -15.76 5.55 13.02
#